data_AF-A0A968WNC5-F1
#
_entry.id   AF-A0A968WNC5-F1
#
_cell.length_a   1.000
_cell.length_b   1.000
_cell.length_c   1.000
_cell.angle_alpha   90.00
_cell.angle_beta   90.00
_cell.angle_gamma   90.00
#
_symmetry.space_group_name_H-M   'P 1'
#
loop_
_entity.id
_entity.type
_entity.pdbx_description
1 polymer ?
#
loop_
_entity_poly.entity_id
_entity_poly.type
_entity_poly.pdbx_seq_one_letter_code
_entity_poly.pdbx_strand_id
1 'polypeptide(L)'
;MAQSLPIFSLPTSAVQGGSPSCTKYVTTNTTSGTVINVKTNYRDSRGRNLSQYVRSNLRPSEQAQFQICNGSFINVEANPSRNSGT
;
A
#
# COMPACT_ATOMS: atom_id res chain seq x y z
N MET A 1 -23.28 12.15 8.39
CA MET A 1 -23.08 10.97 7.52
C MET A 1 -21.59 10.84 7.22
N ALA A 2 -20.91 9.84 7.79
CA ALA A 2 -19.49 9.60 7.50
C ALA A 2 -19.40 8.95 6.11
N GLN A 3 -19.15 9.75 5.08
CA GLN A 3 -18.85 9.23 3.74
C GLN A 3 -17.52 8.48 3.84
N SER A 4 -17.57 7.15 3.70
CA SER A 4 -16.38 6.32 3.55
C SER A 4 -15.56 6.87 2.38
N LEU A 5 -14.32 7.28 2.65
CA LEU A 5 -13.41 7.72 1.59
C LEU A 5 -13.23 6.56 0.61
N PRO A 6 -13.29 6.78 -0.71
CA PRO A 6 -13.06 5.71 -1.66
C PRO A 6 -11.69 5.09 -1.39
N ILE A 7 -11.66 3.77 -1.20
CA ILE A 7 -10.42 3.00 -1.07
C ILE A 7 -10.06 2.54 -2.47
N PHE A 8 -8.84 2.81 -2.90
CA PHE A 8 -8.36 2.34 -4.19
C PHE A 8 -7.05 1.59 -4.05
N SER A 9 -6.79 0.73 -5.03
CA SER A 9 -5.57 -0.05 -5.07
C SER A 9 -4.45 0.73 -5.75
N LEU A 10 -3.29 0.84 -5.09
CA LEU A 10 -2.09 1.44 -5.68
C LEU A 10 -1.29 0.41 -6.49
N PRO A 11 -0.74 0.80 -7.65
CA PRO A 11 0.16 -0.06 -8.40
C PRO A 11 1.38 -0.40 -7.54
N THR A 12 1.79 -1.66 -7.60
CA THR A 12 2.86 -2.20 -6.78
C THR A 12 3.74 -3.13 -7.61
N SER A 13 5.04 -2.97 -7.50
CA SER A 13 6.04 -3.80 -8.17
C SER A 13 6.88 -4.55 -7.14
N ALA A 14 7.11 -5.83 -7.38
CA ALA A 14 8.03 -6.63 -6.60
C ALA A 14 9.47 -6.33 -7.03
N VAL A 15 10.35 -6.14 -6.06
CA VAL A 15 11.80 -6.01 -6.24
C VAL A 15 12.45 -7.17 -5.51
N GLN A 16 13.49 -7.77 -6.10
CA GLN A 16 14.26 -8.80 -5.41
C GLN A 16 14.79 -8.23 -4.08
N GLY A 17 14.28 -8.79 -2.99
CA GLY A 17 14.77 -8.49 -1.65
C GLY A 17 16.10 -9.19 -1.40
N GLY A 18 16.96 -8.59 -0.58
CA GLY A 18 18.24 -9.21 -0.20
C GLY A 18 18.10 -10.46 0.69
N SER A 19 16.88 -10.82 1.09
CA SER A 19 16.60 -11.97 1.96
C SER A 19 15.69 -12.98 1.26
N PRO A 20 16.05 -14.28 1.24
CA PRO A 20 15.28 -15.30 0.51
C PRO A 20 13.87 -15.51 1.05
N SER A 21 13.61 -15.14 2.31
CA SER A 21 12.31 -15.26 2.97
C SER A 21 11.42 -14.02 2.86
N CYS A 22 11.88 -12.94 2.22
CA CYS A 22 11.17 -11.67 2.15
C CYS A 22 11.23 -11.05 0.75
N THR A 23 10.06 -10.75 0.19
CA THR A 23 9.95 -10.00 -1.08
C THR A 23 9.76 -8.53 -0.75
N LYS A 24 10.57 -7.67 -1.36
CA LYS A 24 10.43 -6.22 -1.24
C LYS A 24 9.42 -5.75 -2.28
N TYR A 25 8.55 -4.83 -1.90
CA TYR A 25 7.56 -4.23 -2.77
C TYR A 25 7.72 -2.72 -2.76
N VAL A 26 7.52 -2.13 -3.93
CA VAL A 26 7.49 -0.68 -4.14
C VAL A 26 6.11 -0.35 -4.65
N THR A 27 5.40 0.51 -3.94
CA THR A 27 4.13 1.07 -4.40
C THR A 27 4.31 2.54 -4.74
N THR A 28 3.67 2.99 -5.81
CA THR A 28 3.76 4.37 -6.29
C THR A 28 2.37 4.98 -6.25
N ASN A 29 2.26 6.20 -5.71
CA ASN A 29 1.04 6.96 -5.86
C ASN A 29 0.93 7.49 -7.30
N THR A 30 0.13 6.83 -8.13
CA THR A 30 -0.16 7.26 -9.51
C THR A 30 -1.37 8.19 -9.61
N THR A 31 -1.94 8.61 -8.48
CA THR A 31 -3.06 9.57 -8.47
C THR A 31 -2.53 11.00 -8.55
N SER A 32 -3.39 11.93 -9.01
CA SER A 32 -3.07 13.35 -9.06
C SER A 32 -3.04 14.02 -7.68
N GLY A 33 -3.57 13.36 -6.65
CA GLY A 33 -3.67 13.88 -5.30
C GLY A 33 -2.76 13.17 -4.31
N THR A 34 -2.58 13.77 -3.13
CA THR A 34 -1.96 13.05 -2.01
C THR A 34 -2.93 11.99 -1.51
N VAL A 35 -2.43 10.79 -1.25
CA VAL A 35 -3.20 9.71 -0.64
C VAL A 35 -2.81 9.54 0.82
N ILE A 36 -3.69 8.99 1.63
CA ILE A 36 -3.51 8.77 3.07
C ILE A 36 -3.90 7.35 3.46
N ASN A 37 -3.48 6.95 4.66
CA ASN A 37 -3.78 5.62 5.23
C ASN A 37 -3.35 4.47 4.31
N VAL A 38 -2.13 4.54 3.77
CA VAL A 38 -1.61 3.51 2.86
C VAL A 38 -1.34 2.23 3.63
N LYS A 39 -2.01 1.16 3.26
CA LYS A 39 -1.91 -0.17 3.86
C LYS A 39 -1.65 -1.21 2.78
N THR A 40 -0.88 -2.24 3.10
CA THR A 40 -0.74 -3.42 2.24
C THR A 40 -1.53 -4.56 2.82
N ASN A 41 -2.22 -5.31 1.96
CA ASN A 41 -2.81 -6.58 2.32
C ASN A 41 -1.97 -7.71 1.76
N TYR A 42 -1.78 -8.74 2.58
CA TYR A 42 -1.02 -9.92 2.24
C TYR A 42 -1.60 -11.15 2.91
N ARG A 43 -1.31 -12.31 2.35
CA ARG A 43 -1.68 -13.61 2.91
C ARG A 43 -0.47 -14.22 3.59
N ASP A 44 -0.58 -14.57 4.85
CA ASP A 44 0.50 -15.27 5.54
C ASP A 44 0.60 -16.76 5.13
N SER A 45 1.66 -17.45 5.55
CA SER A 45 1.86 -18.88 5.30
C SER A 45 0.79 -19.79 5.91
N ARG A 46 -0.03 -19.28 6.84
CA ARG A 46 -1.18 -19.99 7.43
C ARG A 46 -2.48 -19.74 6.66
N GLY A 47 -2.40 -18.97 5.58
CA GLY A 47 -3.53 -18.63 4.73
C GLY A 47 -4.42 -17.51 5.27
N ARG A 48 -3.97 -16.75 6.28
CA ARG A 48 -4.71 -15.63 6.86
C ARG A 48 -4.43 -14.35 6.09
N ASN A 49 -5.49 -13.60 5.79
CA ASN A 49 -5.36 -12.27 5.22
C ASN A 49 -5.02 -11.28 6.33
N LEU A 50 -3.91 -10.59 6.17
CA LEU A 50 -3.40 -9.60 7.10
C LEU A 50 -3.24 -8.27 6.37
N SER A 51 -3.39 -7.18 7.11
CA SER A 51 -3.17 -5.82 6.64
C SER A 51 -2.05 -5.19 7.46
N GLN A 52 -1.09 -4.58 6.79
CA GLN A 52 0.01 -3.86 7.42
C GLN A 52 0.00 -2.40 6.99
N TYR A 53 0.21 -1.52 7.96
CA TYR A 53 0.39 -0.10 7.67
C TYR A 53 1.73 0.14 6.96
N VAL A 54 1.67 0.89 5.85
CA VAL A 54 2.86 1.24 5.06
C VAL A 54 3.24 2.70 5.30
N ARG A 55 2.29 3.63 5.15
CA ARG A 55 2.57 5.07 5.27
C ARG A 55 1.34 5.91 5.56
N SER A 56 1.53 7.03 6.25
CA SER A 56 0.46 7.97 6.61
C SER A 56 -0.07 8.72 5.41
N ASN A 57 0.86 9.19 4.56
CA ASN A 57 0.56 9.90 3.34
C ASN A 57 1.57 9.54 2.24
N LEU A 58 1.15 9.68 0.99
CA LEU A 58 2.01 9.50 -0.19
C LEU A 58 1.63 10.58 -1.21
N ARG A 59 2.57 11.48 -1.54
CA ARG A 59 2.34 12.54 -2.53
C ARG A 59 2.24 11.97 -3.94
N PRO A 60 1.70 12.70 -4.93
CA PRO A 60 1.70 12.27 -6.32
C PRO A 60 3.11 11.88 -6.79
N SER A 61 3.22 10.75 -7.49
CA SER A 61 4.48 10.16 -7.97
C SER A 61 5.46 9.71 -6.88
N GLU A 62 5.11 9.85 -5.60
CA GLU A 62 5.93 9.39 -4.50
C GLU A 62 5.81 7.88 -4.32
N GLN A 63 6.91 7.25 -3.91
CA GLN A 63 7.00 5.82 -3.69
C GLN A 63 7.05 5.48 -2.21
N ALA A 64 6.44 4.36 -1.83
CA ALA A 64 6.61 3.73 -0.54
C ALA A 64 7.14 2.32 -0.72
N GLN A 65 8.01 1.90 0.20
CA GLN A 65 8.63 0.58 0.18
C GLN A 65 8.17 -0.19 1.41
N PHE A 66 7.83 -1.45 1.22
CA PHE A 66 7.52 -2.38 2.29
C PHE A 66 8.00 -3.77 1.91
N GLN A 67 8.04 -4.67 2.88
CA GLN A 67 8.48 -6.04 2.67
C GLN A 67 7.46 -6.99 3.26
N ILE A 68 7.21 -8.09 2.55
CA ILE A 68 6.37 -9.19 3.04
C ILE A 68 7.27 -10.40 3.17
N CYS A 69 7.34 -10.92 4.40
CA CYS A 69 8.11 -12.11 4.72
C CYS A 69 7.17 -13.28 4.97
N ASN A 70 7.53 -14.48 4.48
CA ASN A 70 6.76 -15.71 4.69
C ASN A 70 5.27 -15.57 4.31
N GLY A 71 4.98 -14.85 3.22
CA GLY A 71 3.62 -14.57 2.79
C GLY A 71 3.58 -14.12 1.32
N SER A 72 2.36 -13.90 0.83
CA SER A 72 2.09 -13.49 -0.54
C SER A 72 1.35 -12.15 -0.55
N PHE A 73 1.88 -11.19 -1.30
CA PHE A 73 1.23 -9.90 -1.52
C PHE A 73 -0.13 -10.06 -2.23
N ILE A 74 -1.12 -9.26 -1.81
CA ILE A 74 -2.45 -9.21 -2.44
C ILE A 74 -2.61 -7.86 -3.16
N ASN A 75 -2.66 -6.76 -2.41
CA ASN A 75 -2.80 -5.41 -2.94
C ASN A 75 -2.30 -4.35 -1.94
N VAL A 76 -2.19 -3.10 -2.39
CA VAL A 76 -2.00 -1.93 -1.53
C VAL A 76 -3.26 -1.08 -1.62
N GLU A 77 -3.82 -0.73 -0.48
CA GLU A 77 -5.00 0.13 -0.37
C GLU A 77 -4.61 1.50 0.18
N ALA A 78 -5.21 2.55 -0.38
CA ALA A 78 -5.06 3.91 0.11
C ALA A 78 -6.37 4.69 -0.05
N ASN A 79 -6.51 5.76 0.72
CA ASN A 79 -7.61 6.72 0.63
C ASN A 79 -7.12 8.03 0.01
N PRO A 80 -7.95 8.78 -0.72
CA PRO A 80 -7.57 10.13 -1.11
C PRO A 80 -7.48 11.02 0.14
N SER A 81 -6.47 11.89 0.19
CA SER A 81 -6.45 12.97 1.16
C SER A 81 -7.60 13.92 0.85
N ARG A 82 -8.49 14.17 1.81
CA ARG A 82 -9.57 15.16 1.67
C ARG A 82 -9.09 16.61 1.54
N ASN A 83 -7.78 16.83 1.44
CA ASN A 83 -7.17 18.14 1.23
C ASN A 83 -6.92 18.43 -0.26
N SER A 84 -7.89 18.10 -1.12
CA SER A 84 -8.06 18.80 -2.39
C SER A 84 -9.00 19.98 -2.13
N GLY A 85 -8.50 20.96 -1.40
CA GLY A 85 -9.17 22.25 -1.25
C GLY A 85 -9.13 22.98 -2.59
N THR A 86 -10.33 23.21 -3.13
CA THR A 86 -10.81 24.40 -3.84
C THR A 86 -9.81 25.25 -4.62
#